data_AF-A0A946ELM5-F1
#
_entry.id   AF-A0A946ELM5-F1
#
_cell.length_a   1.000
_cell.length_b   1.000
_cell.length_c   1.000
_cell.angle_alpha   90.00
_cell.angle_beta   90.00
_cell.angle_gamma   90.00
#
_symmetry.space_group_name_H-M   'P 1'
#
loop_
_entity.id
_entity.type
_entity.pdbx_description
1 polymer ?
#
loop_
_entity_poly.entity_id
_entity_poly.type
_entity_poly.pdbx_seq_one_letter_code
_entity_poly.pdbx_strand_id
1 'polypeptide(L)'
;MKVSKLIENLEKNDSYTIRISIDTTEEPISISRMQDLANAIQNNTFAKEIEIDVVNTPNISLENFKLLMTGFTNNTSVEDVHLSSFAHINKLADDKLEVLSKCLGMKSSLKAIHISRNL
;
A
#
# COMPACT_ATOMS: atom_id res chain seq x y z
N MET A 1 -11.52 -7.06 -8.03
CA MET A 1 -10.84 -8.28 -7.54
C MET A 1 -10.97 -8.38 -6.01
N LYS A 2 -11.29 -9.54 -5.42
CA LYS A 2 -11.52 -9.68 -3.95
C LYS A 2 -10.18 -9.68 -3.18
N VAL A 3 -10.08 -8.85 -2.12
CA VAL A 3 -8.89 -8.74 -1.22
C VAL A 3 -8.45 -10.09 -0.65
N SER A 4 -9.35 -11.05 -0.51
CA SER A 4 -9.02 -12.41 -0.08
C SER A 4 -8.08 -13.17 -1.03
N LYS A 5 -8.18 -12.97 -2.35
CA LYS A 5 -7.22 -13.52 -3.33
C LYS A 5 -5.85 -12.83 -3.27
N LEU A 6 -5.82 -11.62 -2.73
CA LEU A 6 -4.61 -10.81 -2.58
C LEU A 6 -3.78 -11.31 -1.40
N ILE A 7 -4.44 -11.66 -0.28
CA ILE A 7 -3.82 -12.23 0.92
C ILE A 7 -3.24 -13.62 0.64
N GLU A 8 -3.93 -14.49 -0.11
CA GLU A 8 -3.40 -15.81 -0.49
C GLU A 8 -2.12 -15.74 -1.33
N ASN A 9 -1.94 -14.68 -2.13
CA ASN A 9 -0.71 -14.45 -2.90
C ASN A 9 0.43 -13.87 -2.05
N LEU A 10 0.14 -13.25 -0.90
CA LEU A 10 1.14 -12.76 0.06
C LEU A 10 1.78 -13.91 0.86
N GLU A 11 1.05 -15.01 1.08
CA GLU A 11 1.49 -16.12 1.93
C GLU A 11 2.23 -17.24 1.17
N LYS A 12 2.13 -17.30 -0.17
CA LYS A 12 2.63 -18.43 -0.98
C LYS A 12 3.75 -18.10 -1.97
N ASN A 13 4.17 -16.84 -2.07
CA ASN A 13 5.14 -16.44 -3.08
C ASN A 13 6.57 -16.38 -2.52
N ASP A 14 7.45 -17.20 -3.09
CA ASP A 14 8.92 -17.02 -3.08
C ASP A 14 9.37 -15.81 -3.94
N SER A 15 8.42 -14.97 -4.35
CA SER A 15 8.67 -13.78 -5.16
C SER A 15 9.20 -12.66 -4.28
N TYR A 16 10.35 -12.11 -4.67
CA TYR A 16 10.92 -10.89 -4.10
C TYR A 16 9.96 -9.70 -4.17
N THR A 17 9.05 -9.71 -5.16
CA THR A 17 8.11 -8.64 -5.46
C THR A 17 6.65 -9.10 -5.32
N ILE A 18 5.86 -8.31 -4.61
CA ILE A 18 4.41 -8.50 -4.46
C ILE A 18 3.68 -7.34 -5.14
N ARG A 19 2.66 -7.65 -5.95
CA ARG A 19 1.80 -6.65 -6.59
C ARG A 19 0.37 -6.70 -6.05
N ILE A 20 -0.16 -5.55 -5.69
CA ILE A 20 -1.46 -5.36 -5.06
C ILE A 20 -2.26 -4.37 -5.91
N SER A 21 -3.35 -4.82 -6.52
CA SER A 21 -4.27 -3.93 -7.23
C SER A 21 -5.54 -3.70 -6.40
N ILE A 22 -5.77 -2.44 -6.02
CA ILE A 22 -6.95 -1.98 -5.30
C ILE A 22 -7.90 -1.32 -6.31
N ASP A 23 -9.02 -1.99 -6.57
CA ASP A 23 -10.09 -1.50 -7.43
C ASP A 23 -11.28 -1.05 -6.57
N THR A 24 -11.70 0.20 -6.77
CA THR A 24 -12.79 0.88 -6.04
C THR A 24 -13.89 1.34 -6.99
N THR A 25 -13.93 0.82 -8.23
CA THR A 25 -14.92 1.22 -9.25
C THR A 25 -16.35 0.98 -8.79
N GLU A 26 -16.60 -0.17 -8.15
CA GLU A 26 -17.93 -0.56 -7.70
C GLU A 26 -18.24 0.03 -6.32
N GLU A 27 -17.28 -0.03 -5.38
CA GLU A 27 -17.46 0.43 -4.00
C GLU A 27 -16.14 0.92 -3.39
N PRO A 28 -16.18 1.94 -2.49
CA PRO A 28 -15.02 2.30 -1.68
C PRO A 28 -14.51 1.11 -0.87
N ILE A 29 -13.19 0.98 -0.74
CA ILE A 29 -12.60 -0.03 0.13
C ILE A 29 -12.97 0.24 1.60
N SER A 30 -13.53 -0.76 2.28
CA SER A 30 -13.88 -0.65 3.70
C SER A 30 -12.64 -0.58 4.59
N ILE A 31 -12.80 0.07 5.75
CA ILE A 31 -11.75 0.13 6.80
C ILE A 31 -11.27 -1.27 7.18
N SER A 32 -12.20 -2.22 7.38
CA SER A 32 -11.86 -3.61 7.73
C SER A 32 -10.97 -4.28 6.69
N ARG A 33 -11.28 -4.12 5.39
CA ARG A 33 -10.48 -4.71 4.31
C ARG A 33 -9.11 -4.06 4.19
N MET A 34 -9.00 -2.77 4.50
CA MET A 34 -7.72 -2.08 4.54
C MET A 34 -6.89 -2.49 5.76
N GLN A 35 -7.52 -2.74 6.91
CA GLN A 35 -6.89 -3.30 8.09
C GLN A 35 -6.30 -4.68 7.80
N ASP A 36 -7.07 -5.55 7.14
CA ASP A 36 -6.61 -6.89 6.76
C ASP A 36 -5.39 -6.80 5.82
N LEU A 37 -5.41 -5.88 4.85
CA LEU A 37 -4.29 -5.63 3.96
C LEU A 37 -3.05 -5.13 4.71
N ALA A 38 -3.22 -4.16 5.61
CA ALA A 38 -2.13 -3.62 6.42
C ALA A 38 -1.48 -4.70 7.30
N ASN A 39 -2.28 -5.56 7.92
CA ASN A 39 -1.81 -6.69 8.71
C ASN A 39 -1.03 -7.70 7.85
N ALA A 40 -1.52 -7.98 6.64
CA ALA A 40 -0.85 -8.90 5.74
C ALA A 40 0.49 -8.34 5.24
N ILE A 41 0.57 -7.03 4.94
CA ILE A 41 1.83 -6.35 4.62
C ILE A 41 2.77 -6.41 5.83
N GLN A 42 2.30 -6.04 7.01
CA GLN A 42 3.12 -6.03 8.23
C GLN A 42 3.78 -7.39 8.50
N ASN A 43 3.01 -8.46 8.37
CA ASN A 43 3.46 -9.82 8.69
C ASN A 43 4.20 -10.51 7.54
N ASN A 44 4.31 -9.88 6.36
CA ASN A 44 5.03 -10.45 5.24
C ASN A 44 6.55 -10.33 5.45
N THR A 45 7.22 -11.45 5.67
CA THR A 45 8.66 -11.51 5.90
C THR A 45 9.49 -11.88 4.67
N PHE A 46 8.84 -12.08 3.52
CA PHE A 46 9.45 -12.61 2.31
C PHE A 46 9.68 -11.56 1.24
N ALA A 47 8.71 -10.66 1.03
CA ALA A 47 8.82 -9.62 0.04
C ALA A 47 9.82 -8.55 0.44
N LYS A 48 10.57 -8.15 -0.57
CA LYS A 48 11.49 -7.03 -0.53
C LYS A 48 10.94 -5.85 -1.31
N GLU A 49 10.12 -6.11 -2.32
CA GLU A 49 9.40 -5.08 -3.08
C GLU A 49 7.89 -5.29 -2.94
N ILE A 50 7.16 -4.20 -2.67
CA ILE A 50 5.70 -4.19 -2.72
C ILE A 50 5.26 -3.06 -3.65
N GLU A 51 4.45 -3.42 -4.64
CA GLU A 51 3.78 -2.51 -5.55
C GLU A 51 2.29 -2.47 -5.23
N ILE A 52 1.77 -1.28 -4.95
CA ILE A 52 0.35 -1.03 -4.76
C ILE A 52 -0.13 -0.11 -5.88
N ASP A 53 -1.04 -0.66 -6.67
CA ASP A 53 -1.70 0.03 -7.76
C ASP A 53 -3.17 0.28 -7.40
N VAL A 54 -3.59 1.54 -7.41
CA VAL A 54 -4.95 1.95 -7.07
C VAL A 54 -5.69 2.31 -8.35
N VAL A 55 -6.44 1.37 -8.90
CA VAL A 55 -7.09 1.49 -10.21
C VAL A 55 -8.52 1.99 -10.08
N ASN A 56 -8.91 2.92 -10.96
CA ASN A 56 -10.30 3.38 -11.17
C ASN A 56 -10.99 3.98 -9.93
N THR A 57 -10.32 4.86 -9.17
CA THR A 57 -10.87 5.39 -7.90
C THR A 57 -10.85 6.92 -7.85
N PRO A 58 -11.85 7.61 -7.26
CA PRO A 58 -11.73 9.04 -6.98
C PRO A 58 -10.90 9.39 -5.72
N ASN A 59 -10.70 8.48 -4.75
CA ASN A 59 -9.82 8.71 -3.60
C ASN A 59 -9.81 7.53 -2.62
N ILE A 60 -8.64 7.04 -2.21
CA ILE A 60 -8.52 6.31 -0.93
C ILE A 60 -8.73 7.33 0.20
N SER A 61 -9.56 7.02 1.22
CA SER A 61 -9.74 7.92 2.38
C SER A 61 -8.43 8.12 3.16
N LEU A 62 -8.29 9.23 3.89
CA LEU A 62 -7.11 9.45 4.73
C LEU A 62 -6.92 8.33 5.77
N GLU A 63 -8.02 7.82 6.33
CA GLU A 63 -8.01 6.73 7.30
C GLU A 63 -7.49 5.42 6.69
N ASN A 64 -7.99 5.04 5.52
CA ASN A 64 -7.50 3.88 4.80
C ASN A 64 -6.02 4.04 4.41
N PHE A 65 -5.61 5.23 4.02
CA PHE A 65 -4.20 5.51 3.72
C PHE A 65 -3.31 5.36 4.96
N LYS A 66 -3.74 5.87 6.12
CA LYS A 66 -3.03 5.69 7.40
C LYS A 66 -2.89 4.21 7.76
N LEU A 67 -3.95 3.43 7.64
CA LEU A 67 -3.90 1.98 7.89
C LEU A 67 -2.87 1.30 6.99
N LEU A 68 -2.91 1.60 5.69
CA LEU A 68 -1.97 1.04 4.74
C LEU A 68 -0.51 1.38 5.11
N MET A 69 -0.24 2.64 5.46
CA MET A 69 1.09 3.09 5.86
C MET A 69 1.57 2.46 7.19
N THR A 70 0.67 2.20 8.13
CA THR A 70 1.01 1.46 9.36
C THR A 70 1.53 0.05 9.03
N GLY A 71 0.92 -0.63 8.06
CA GLY A 71 1.38 -1.93 7.58
C GLY A 71 2.83 -1.88 7.07
N PHE A 72 3.16 -0.88 6.25
CA PHE A 72 4.52 -0.67 5.75
C PHE A 72 5.52 -0.28 6.82
N THR A 73 5.13 0.62 7.73
CA THR A 73 5.98 1.11 8.82
C THR A 73 6.45 -0.03 9.71
N ASN A 74 5.53 -0.94 10.05
CA ASN A 74 5.82 -2.05 10.95
C ASN A 74 6.43 -3.27 10.24
N ASN A 75 6.41 -3.30 8.91
CA ASN A 75 7.07 -4.35 8.16
C ASN A 75 8.60 -4.17 8.24
N THR A 76 9.34 -5.24 8.50
CA THR A 76 10.81 -5.20 8.63
C THR A 76 11.57 -5.74 7.41
N SER A 77 10.86 -6.31 6.44
CA SER A 77 11.47 -7.05 5.33
C SER A 77 11.48 -6.26 4.03
N VAL A 78 10.44 -5.48 3.78
CA VAL A 78 10.24 -4.66 2.58
C VAL A 78 11.26 -3.53 2.56
N GLU A 79 11.93 -3.42 1.42
CA GLU A 79 12.99 -2.47 1.11
C GLU A 79 12.50 -1.47 0.06
N ASP A 80 11.66 -1.88 -0.88
CA ASP A 80 11.18 -1.04 -1.98
C ASP A 80 9.65 -0.97 -1.98
N VAL A 81 9.11 0.24 -2.03
CA VAL A 81 7.65 0.48 -2.05
C VAL A 81 7.28 1.29 -3.29
N HIS A 82 6.40 0.72 -4.10
CA HIS A 82 5.87 1.36 -5.31
C HIS A 82 4.40 1.69 -5.08
N LEU A 83 4.05 2.97 -5.13
CA LEU A 83 2.69 3.48 -4.99
C LEU A 83 2.28 4.11 -6.33
N SER A 84 1.60 3.32 -7.18
CA SER A 84 1.16 3.72 -8.51
C SER A 84 -0.35 4.00 -8.57
N SER A 85 -0.76 4.76 -9.58
CA SER A 85 -2.16 5.14 -9.82
C SER A 85 -2.89 5.77 -8.61
N PHE A 86 -2.15 6.33 -7.64
CA PHE A 86 -2.71 7.28 -6.67
C PHE A 86 -3.17 8.60 -7.34
N ALA A 87 -3.35 8.61 -8.67
CA ALA A 87 -3.41 9.67 -9.67
C ALA A 87 -4.37 10.83 -9.39
N HIS A 88 -5.15 10.78 -8.32
CA HIS A 88 -5.56 11.99 -7.61
C HIS A 88 -4.44 12.59 -6.75
N ILE A 89 -3.17 12.46 -7.13
CA ILE A 89 -1.99 13.02 -6.45
C ILE A 89 -2.01 14.56 -6.44
N ASN A 90 -2.71 15.21 -7.37
CA ASN A 90 -3.03 16.65 -7.22
C ASN A 90 -3.92 16.95 -5.98
N LYS A 91 -4.41 15.90 -5.31
CA LYS A 91 -5.11 15.86 -4.02
C LYS A 91 -4.58 14.72 -3.13
N LEU A 92 -3.29 14.37 -3.20
CA LEU A 92 -2.62 13.92 -1.98
C LEU A 92 -2.63 15.17 -1.10
N ALA A 93 -3.75 15.40 -0.40
CA ALA A 93 -3.90 16.49 0.53
C ALA A 93 -2.71 16.45 1.48
N ASP A 94 -2.24 17.61 1.93
CA ASP A 94 -1.02 17.75 2.74
C ASP A 94 -0.93 16.70 3.86
N ASP A 95 -2.08 16.34 4.47
CA ASP A 95 -2.23 15.26 5.45
C ASP A 95 -1.69 13.88 5.01
N LYS A 96 -1.94 13.46 3.76
CA LYS A 96 -1.47 12.17 3.25
C LYS A 96 0.04 12.20 2.96
N LEU A 97 0.56 13.33 2.49
CA LEU A 97 2.02 13.51 2.34
C LEU A 97 2.70 13.54 3.71
N GLU A 98 2.07 14.14 4.72
CA GLU A 98 2.57 14.13 6.10
C GLU A 98 2.54 12.72 6.71
N VAL A 99 1.47 11.95 6.49
CA VAL A 99 1.41 10.55 6.92
C VAL A 99 2.50 9.72 6.23
N LEU A 100 2.69 9.95 4.92
CA LEU A 100 3.73 9.25 4.18
C LEU A 100 5.11 9.61 4.72
N SER A 101 5.44 10.89 4.90
CA SER A 101 6.76 11.31 5.39
C SER A 101 7.06 10.74 6.79
N LYS A 102 6.07 10.68 7.68
CA LYS A 102 6.20 10.03 8.99
C LYS A 102 6.46 8.52 8.87
N CYS A 103 5.69 7.83 8.03
CA CYS A 103 5.88 6.41 7.75
C CYS A 103 7.30 6.12 7.26
N LEU A 104 7.80 6.90 6.30
CA LEU A 104 9.13 6.71 5.72
C LEU A 104 10.24 6.99 6.75
N GLY A 105 10.09 8.05 7.56
CA GLY A 105 11.06 8.41 8.59
C GLY A 105 11.23 7.34 9.69
N MET A 106 10.23 6.46 9.85
CA MET A 106 10.27 5.37 10.83
C MET A 106 10.81 4.06 10.26
N LYS A 107 10.97 3.93 8.94
CA LYS A 107 11.31 2.66 8.29
C LYS A 107 12.79 2.58 7.95
N SER A 108 13.57 1.92 8.80
CA SER A 108 15.01 1.74 8.61
C SER A 108 15.40 0.77 7.49
N SER A 109 14.49 -0.12 7.09
CA SER A 109 14.72 -1.10 6.01
C SER A 109 14.48 -0.51 4.61
N LEU A 110 13.83 0.65 4.51
CA LEU A 110 13.42 1.20 3.22
C LEU A 110 14.62 1.77 2.46
N LYS A 111 14.79 1.33 1.23
CA LYS A 111 15.83 1.76 0.29
C LYS A 111 15.26 2.67 -0.78
N ALA A 112 14.09 2.34 -1.33
CA ALA A 112 13.45 3.15 -2.35
C ALA A 112 11.95 3.33 -2.11
N ILE A 113 11.46 4.51 -2.50
CA ILE A 113 10.04 4.75 -2.68
C ILE A 113 9.79 5.32 -4.08
N HIS A 114 8.89 4.66 -4.81
CA HIS A 114 8.47 5.06 -6.13
C HIS A 114 7.02 5.53 -6.04
N ILE A 115 6.80 6.82 -6.23
CA ILE A 115 5.46 7.41 -6.30
C ILE A 115 5.26 7.85 -7.74
N SER A 116 4.55 7.05 -8.53
CA SER A 116 4.31 7.35 -9.94
C SER A 116 2.89 7.88 -10.15
N ARG A 117 2.83 8.92 -10.99
CA ARG A 117 1.59 9.42 -11.56
C ARG A 117 1.43 8.69 -12.90
N ASN A 118 0.43 7.82 -13.03
CA ASN A 118 0.01 7.36 -14.34
C ASN A 118 -0.72 8.54 -14.98
N LEU A 119 0.02 9.29 -15.80
CA LEU A 119 -0.44 10.43 -16.59
C LEU A 119 -1.46 10.00 -17.65
#